data_AF-L7RAB6-F1
#
_entry.id   AF-L7RAB6-F1
#
_cell.length_a   1.000
_cell.length_b   1.000
_cell.length_c   1.000
_cell.angle_alpha   90.00
_cell.angle_beta   90.00
_cell.angle_gamma   90.00
#
_symmetry.space_group_name_H-M   'P 1'
#
loop_
_entity.id
_entity.type
_entity.pdbx_description
1 polymer ?
#
loop_
_entity_poly.entity_id
_entity_poly.type
_entity_poly.pdbx_seq_one_letter_code
_entity_poly.pdbx_strand_id
1 'polypeptide(L)'
;YVLPELQSGFSFHLSLTRNDTIYIIGGHSIETNTRPPNFYKIKIDLPIGSPAVNCCVLTRGISVSSAIVTQVKENEFVIVGGYHSDNQKRMVCNTVYLDDNKIEIVEREAPEWTPDIKHGKIWFGSDMGNGVLLFG
;
A
#
# COMPACT_ATOMS: atom_id res chain seq x y z
N TYR A 1 -10.14 5.85 21.10
CA TYR A 1 -10.88 5.14 20.05
C TYR A 1 -10.39 3.70 20.04
N VAL A 2 -11.31 2.73 19.99
CA VAL A 2 -10.96 1.32 19.76
C VAL A 2 -11.36 1.02 18.34
N LEU A 3 -10.41 0.58 17.50
CA LEU A 3 -10.65 0.19 16.12
C LEU A 3 -10.58 -1.35 16.06
N PRO A 4 -11.70 -2.06 16.23
CA PRO A 4 -11.71 -3.52 16.34
C PRO A 4 -11.21 -4.24 15.08
N GLU A 5 -11.15 -3.55 13.94
CA GLU A 5 -10.61 -4.03 12.67
C GLU A 5 -9.07 -4.11 12.69
N LEU A 6 -8.40 -3.35 13.56
CA LEU A 6 -6.94 -3.27 13.68
C LEU A 6 -6.48 -4.00 14.94
N GLN A 7 -6.48 -5.34 14.88
CA GLN A 7 -6.23 -6.19 16.06
C GLN A 7 -4.75 -6.47 16.32
N SER A 8 -3.91 -6.42 15.29
CA SER A 8 -2.48 -6.72 15.39
C SER A 8 -1.63 -5.59 14.81
N GLY A 9 -0.42 -5.46 15.33
CA GLY A 9 0.56 -4.51 14.81
C GLY A 9 1.16 -4.98 13.48
N PHE A 10 1.37 -4.03 12.57
CA PHE A 10 2.07 -4.27 11.32
C PHE A 10 2.85 -3.02 10.88
N SER A 11 3.92 -3.21 10.13
CA SER A 11 4.85 -2.17 9.66
C SER A 11 5.05 -2.26 8.15
N PHE A 12 5.71 -1.26 7.57
CA PHE A 12 6.05 -1.22 6.14
C PHE A 12 4.84 -1.37 5.19
N HIS A 13 3.67 -0.89 5.62
CA HIS A 13 2.46 -0.81 4.79
C HIS A 13 2.50 0.45 3.93
N LEU A 14 1.71 0.46 2.86
CA LEU A 14 1.43 1.67 2.10
C LEU A 14 0.32 2.47 2.79
N SER A 15 0.39 3.79 2.67
CA SER A 15 -0.67 4.71 3.10
C SER A 15 -0.98 5.68 1.96
N LEU A 16 -2.24 5.75 1.57
CA LEU A 16 -2.77 6.73 0.62
C LEU A 16 -3.82 7.58 1.32
N THR A 17 -3.89 8.85 0.99
CA THR A 17 -4.89 9.76 1.55
C THR A 17 -5.71 10.39 0.45
N ARG A 18 -7.01 10.55 0.71
CA ARG A 18 -7.90 11.37 -0.10
C ARG A 18 -8.90 12.04 0.83
N ASN A 19 -8.92 13.36 0.81
CA ASN A 19 -9.78 14.17 1.68
C ASN A 19 -9.60 13.81 3.17
N ASP A 20 -10.65 13.27 3.79
CA ASP A 20 -10.78 12.88 5.19
C ASP A 20 -10.50 11.38 5.44
N THR A 21 -10.03 10.68 4.40
CA THR A 21 -9.90 9.22 4.40
C THR A 21 -8.46 8.79 4.15
N ILE A 22 -7.99 7.84 4.96
CA ILE A 22 -6.71 7.15 4.84
C ILE A 22 -6.97 5.71 4.39
N TYR A 23 -6.22 5.24 3.40
CA TYR A 23 -6.24 3.86 2.93
C TYR A 23 -4.91 3.20 3.26
N ILE A 24 -4.98 2.11 4.01
CA ILE A 24 -3.80 1.32 4.40
C ILE A 24 -3.80 0.02 3.59
N ILE A 25 -2.68 -0.29 2.94
CA ILE A 25 -2.54 -1.47 2.07
C ILE A 25 -1.30 -2.28 2.46
N GLY A 26 -1.48 -3.57 2.66
CA GLY A 26 -0.43 -4.54 2.97
C GLY A 26 0.22 -4.30 4.33
N GLY A 27 1.54 -4.51 4.38
CA GLY A 27 2.37 -4.48 5.57
C GLY A 27 2.88 -5.85 5.99
N HIS A 28 3.79 -5.84 6.95
CA HIS A 28 4.37 -7.02 7.58
C HIS A 28 4.00 -7.06 9.06
N SER A 29 3.45 -8.18 9.51
CA SER A 29 3.20 -8.45 10.92
C SER A 29 4.40 -9.19 11.49
N ILE A 30 5.13 -8.53 12.40
CA ILE A 30 6.29 -9.13 13.07
C ILE A 30 5.89 -10.28 13.98
N GLU A 31 4.72 -10.19 14.62
CA GLU A 31 4.19 -11.20 15.54
C GLU A 31 3.94 -12.55 14.86
N THR A 32 3.39 -12.51 13.65
CA THR A 32 3.06 -13.73 12.88
C THR A 32 4.11 -14.06 11.81
N ASN A 33 5.07 -13.18 11.59
CA ASN A 33 5.97 -13.18 10.44
C ASN A 33 5.25 -13.35 9.08
N THR A 34 4.09 -12.70 8.92
CA THR A 34 3.30 -12.76 7.69
C THR A 34 3.14 -11.40 7.05
N ARG A 35 2.77 -11.39 5.77
CA ARG A 35 2.36 -10.19 5.02
C ARG A 35 0.88 -10.31 4.69
N PRO A 36 -0.03 -10.08 5.65
CA PRO A 36 -1.45 -10.21 5.39
C PRO A 36 -1.87 -9.22 4.29
N PRO A 37 -2.84 -9.57 3.42
CA PRO A 37 -3.35 -8.68 2.39
C PRO A 37 -4.29 -7.61 2.99
N ASN A 38 -3.79 -6.90 4.00
CA ASN A 38 -4.50 -5.86 4.71
C ASN A 38 -4.97 -4.79 3.72
N PHE A 39 -6.23 -4.42 3.85
CA PHE A 39 -6.78 -3.32 3.07
C PHE A 39 -7.83 -2.61 3.91
N TYR A 40 -7.44 -1.49 4.50
CA TYR A 40 -8.27 -0.74 5.43
C TYR A 40 -8.60 0.63 4.87
N LYS A 41 -9.85 1.06 5.07
CA LYS A 41 -10.30 2.44 4.88
C LYS A 41 -10.55 3.02 6.26
N ILE A 42 -9.82 4.08 6.61
CA ILE A 42 -9.97 4.80 7.86
C ILE A 42 -10.52 6.18 7.53
N LYS A 43 -11.76 6.47 7.93
CA LYS A 43 -12.38 7.78 7.78
C LYS A 43 -12.28 8.57 9.08
N ILE A 44 -11.93 9.86 8.97
CA ILE A 44 -11.74 10.77 10.10
C ILE A 44 -12.73 11.93 9.96
N ASP A 45 -13.68 12.05 10.89
CA ASP A 45 -14.58 13.20 10.97
C ASP A 45 -14.17 14.10 12.16
N LEU A 46 -14.27 15.43 12.01
CA LEU A 46 -13.84 16.41 13.01
C LEU A 46 -15.02 17.28 13.52
N PRO A 47 -15.97 16.72 14.29
CA PRO A 47 -17.03 17.51 14.90
C PRO A 47 -16.51 18.35 16.09
N ILE A 48 -17.32 19.31 16.55
CA ILE A 48 -17.03 20.09 17.76
C ILE A 48 -17.04 19.13 18.96
N GLY A 49 -15.94 19.09 19.72
CA GLY A 49 -15.79 18.29 20.94
C GLY A 49 -14.66 17.27 20.83
N SER A 50 -14.81 16.24 19.99
CA SER A 50 -13.80 15.21 19.79
C SER A 50 -13.84 14.63 18.37
N PRO A 51 -12.71 14.19 17.81
CA PRO A 51 -12.69 13.50 16.51
C PRO A 51 -13.58 12.24 16.51
N ALA A 52 -14.02 11.79 15.34
CA ALA A 52 -14.58 10.47 15.15
C ALA A 52 -13.72 9.73 14.12
N VAL A 53 -13.42 8.46 14.39
CA VAL A 53 -12.61 7.61 13.51
C VAL A 53 -13.37 6.32 13.27
N ASN A 54 -13.57 5.98 12.00
CA ASN A 54 -14.20 4.74 11.57
C ASN A 54 -13.24 3.96 10.68
N CYS A 55 -13.03 2.68 10.97
CA CYS A 55 -12.23 1.78 10.15
C CYS A 55 -13.13 0.75 9.48
N CYS A 56 -12.91 0.50 8.19
CA CYS A 56 -13.59 -0.54 7.43
C CYS A 56 -12.56 -1.43 6.73
N VAL A 57 -12.75 -2.75 6.80
CA VAL A 57 -11.95 -3.70 6.01
C VAL A 57 -12.50 -3.79 4.60
N LEU A 58 -11.65 -3.53 3.62
CA LEU A 58 -11.96 -3.67 2.20
C LEU A 58 -11.55 -5.06 1.70
N THR A 59 -12.21 -5.53 0.65
CA THR A 59 -11.87 -6.80 0.00
C THR A 59 -10.80 -6.61 -1.07
N ARG A 60 -10.16 -7.71 -1.49
CA ARG A 60 -9.17 -7.73 -2.58
C ARG A 60 -7.90 -6.89 -2.29
N GLY A 61 -7.45 -6.87 -1.03
CA GLY A 61 -6.13 -6.36 -0.67
C GLY A 61 -4.99 -7.17 -1.29
N ILE A 62 -3.78 -6.64 -1.23
CA ILE A 62 -2.57 -7.29 -1.74
C ILE A 62 -1.59 -7.61 -0.63
N SER A 63 -0.98 -8.80 -0.68
CA SER A 63 0.07 -9.22 0.24
C SER A 63 1.41 -8.65 -0.21
N VAL A 64 1.83 -7.58 0.45
CA VAL A 64 3.09 -6.88 0.16
C VAL A 64 3.59 -6.11 1.38
N SER A 65 4.91 -5.99 1.55
CA SER A 65 5.53 -5.03 2.47
C SER A 65 6.60 -4.21 1.75
N SER A 66 6.88 -3.00 2.24
CA SER A 66 7.93 -2.10 1.74
C SER A 66 7.81 -1.78 0.25
N ALA A 67 6.59 -1.81 -0.28
CA ALA A 67 6.33 -1.35 -1.64
C ALA A 67 6.47 0.18 -1.72
N ILE A 68 6.65 0.66 -2.94
CA ILE A 68 6.70 2.09 -3.24
C ILE A 68 5.42 2.43 -4.01
N VAL A 69 4.82 3.57 -3.69
CA VAL A 69 3.64 4.08 -4.39
C VAL A 69 3.96 5.46 -4.95
N THR A 70 3.58 5.71 -6.20
CA THR A 70 3.72 7.02 -6.86
C THR A 70 2.42 7.41 -7.54
N GLN A 71 2.12 8.71 -7.56
CA GLN A 71 0.97 9.27 -8.26
C GLN A 71 1.33 9.51 -9.73
N VAL A 72 0.61 8.86 -10.64
CA VAL A 72 0.79 9.02 -12.10
C VAL A 72 -0.24 9.97 -12.71
N LYS A 73 -1.43 10.07 -12.12
CA LYS A 73 -2.48 11.06 -12.43
C LYS A 73 -3.25 11.41 -11.16
N GLU A 74 -4.13 12.40 -11.23
CA GLU A 74 -4.91 12.88 -10.08
C GLU A 74 -5.55 11.76 -9.25
N ASN A 75 -6.22 10.80 -9.89
CA ASN A 75 -6.91 9.68 -9.22
C ASN A 75 -6.22 8.31 -9.45
N GLU A 76 -5.00 8.31 -9.99
CA GLU A 76 -4.32 7.08 -10.41
C GLU A 76 -2.93 7.01 -9.78
N PHE A 77 -2.69 5.95 -9.01
CA PHE A 77 -1.40 5.65 -8.40
C PHE A 77 -0.88 4.31 -8.91
N VAL A 78 0.44 4.14 -8.90
CA VAL A 78 1.08 2.87 -9.23
C VAL A 78 1.86 2.38 -8.03
N ILE A 79 1.60 1.13 -7.63
CA ILE A 79 2.36 0.40 -6.62
C ILE A 79 3.40 -0.45 -7.35
N VAL A 80 4.66 -0.30 -6.96
CA VAL A 80 5.79 -1.03 -7.52
C VAL A 80 6.65 -1.61 -6.40
N GLY A 81 7.12 -2.82 -6.64
CA GLY A 81 8.13 -3.46 -5.82
C GLY A 81 7.65 -3.91 -4.44
N GLY A 82 8.58 -3.91 -3.48
CA GLY A 82 8.37 -4.50 -2.16
C GLY A 82 8.59 -6.01 -2.14
N TYR A 83 8.04 -6.67 -1.12
CA TYR A 83 8.31 -8.07 -0.83
C TYR A 83 7.01 -8.85 -0.62
N HIS A 84 6.91 -10.03 -1.22
CA HIS A 84 5.81 -10.97 -1.00
C HIS A 84 6.10 -11.91 0.18
N SER A 85 7.36 -12.28 0.35
CA SER A 85 7.87 -13.06 1.48
C SER A 85 9.31 -12.64 1.79
N ASP A 86 9.91 -13.20 2.84
CA ASP A 86 11.25 -12.83 3.29
C ASP A 86 12.34 -13.15 2.24
N ASN A 87 12.06 -14.07 1.33
CA ASN A 87 12.98 -14.52 0.28
C ASN A 87 12.49 -14.18 -1.13
N GLN A 88 11.37 -13.47 -1.28
CA GLN A 88 10.78 -13.20 -2.58
C GLN A 88 10.36 -11.73 -2.73
N LYS A 89 11.07 -11.02 -3.60
CA LYS A 89 10.68 -9.68 -4.07
C LYS A 89 9.38 -9.75 -4.86
N ARG A 90 8.56 -8.71 -4.77
CA ARG A 90 7.32 -8.58 -5.54
C ARG A 90 7.59 -7.94 -6.90
N MET A 91 7.63 -8.75 -7.96
CA MET A 91 7.91 -8.27 -9.32
C MET A 91 6.67 -7.72 -10.06
N VAL A 92 5.47 -7.97 -9.55
CA VAL A 92 4.19 -7.50 -10.10
C VAL A 92 3.95 -6.04 -9.71
N CYS A 93 3.41 -5.26 -10.65
CA CYS A 93 2.96 -3.89 -10.41
C CYS A 93 1.44 -3.82 -10.31
N ASN A 94 0.92 -2.87 -9.56
CA ASN A 94 -0.51 -2.63 -9.46
C ASN A 94 -0.84 -1.16 -9.75
N THR A 95 -1.99 -0.91 -10.35
CA THR A 95 -2.58 0.42 -10.41
C THR A 95 -3.64 0.52 -9.33
N VAL A 96 -3.65 1.64 -8.60
CA VAL A 96 -4.69 1.99 -7.65
C VAL A 96 -5.48 3.14 -8.26
N TYR A 97 -6.76 2.87 -8.54
CA TYR A 97 -7.72 3.92 -8.86
C TYR A 97 -8.37 4.38 -7.56
N LEU A 98 -8.23 5.66 -7.26
CA LEU A 98 -8.71 6.25 -6.02
C LEU A 98 -9.57 7.46 -6.34
N ASP A 99 -10.89 7.29 -6.23
CA ASP A 99 -11.91 8.32 -6.35
C ASP A 99 -12.50 8.65 -4.96
N ASP A 100 -13.37 9.66 -4.87
CA ASP A 100 -13.89 10.17 -3.58
C ASP A 100 -14.53 9.11 -2.69
N ASN A 101 -15.17 8.09 -3.29
CA ASN A 101 -15.89 7.05 -2.56
C ASN A 101 -15.38 5.63 -2.81
N LYS A 102 -14.48 5.44 -3.78
CA LYS A 102 -14.07 4.13 -4.26
C LYS A 102 -12.56 4.05 -4.37
N ILE A 103 -12.01 2.94 -3.92
CA ILE A 103 -10.64 2.54 -4.21
C ILE A 103 -10.65 1.16 -4.85
N GLU A 104 -9.85 0.97 -5.89
CA GLU A 104 -9.70 -0.31 -6.58
C GLU A 104 -8.23 -0.56 -6.91
N ILE A 105 -7.75 -1.76 -6.59
CA ILE A 105 -6.40 -2.22 -6.91
C ILE A 105 -6.51 -3.22 -8.06
N VAL A 106 -5.88 -2.90 -9.19
CA VAL A 106 -5.81 -3.78 -10.36
C VAL A 106 -4.37 -4.13 -10.66
N GLU A 107 -4.13 -5.34 -11.18
CA GLU A 107 -2.83 -5.71 -11.70
C GLU A 107 -2.52 -4.93 -12.98
N ARG A 108 -1.26 -4.56 -13.16
CA ARG A 108 -0.74 -3.86 -14.33
C ARG A 108 0.48 -4.60 -14.85
N GLU A 109 0.70 -4.49 -16.16
CA GLU A 109 1.94 -4.96 -16.80
C GLU A 109 3.17 -4.37 -16.08
N ALA A 110 4.03 -5.27 -15.60
CA ALA A 110 5.28 -4.88 -14.97
C ALA A 110 6.27 -4.39 -16.03
N PRO A 111 7.19 -3.48 -15.68
CA PRO A 111 8.25 -3.11 -16.60
C PRO A 111 9.16 -4.32 -16.87
N GLU A 112 9.90 -4.25 -17.97
CA GLU A 112 10.97 -5.21 -18.25
C GLU A 112 12.12 -5.03 -17.25
N TRP A 113 12.07 -5.81 -16.17
CA TRP A 113 13.11 -5.79 -15.15
C TRP A 113 14.42 -6.34 -15.70
N THR A 114 15.51 -5.61 -15.47
CA THR A 114 16.86 -6.04 -15.84
C THR A 114 17.27 -7.30 -15.06
N PRO A 115 18.25 -8.08 -15.57
CA PRO A 115 18.77 -9.23 -14.84
C PRO A 115 19.26 -8.87 -13.43
N ASP A 116 19.89 -7.72 -13.23
CA ASP A 116 20.40 -7.30 -11.92
C ASP A 116 19.27 -7.11 -10.91
N ILE A 117 18.16 -6.47 -11.33
CA ILE A 117 16.97 -6.31 -10.48
C ILE A 117 16.30 -7.67 -10.23
N LYS A 118 16.20 -8.53 -11.24
CA LYS A 118 15.60 -9.87 -11.11
C LYS A 118 16.38 -10.73 -10.11
N HIS A 119 17.70 -10.79 -10.22
CA HIS A 119 18.56 -11.65 -9.40
C HIS A 119 18.99 -11.03 -8.05
N GLY A 120 18.91 -9.72 -7.89
CA GLY A 120 19.20 -9.06 -6.61
C GLY A 120 18.31 -9.61 -5.49
N LYS A 121 18.87 -9.90 -4.32
CA LYS A 121 18.07 -10.43 -3.20
C LYS A 121 17.13 -9.37 -2.62
N ILE A 122 17.59 -8.14 -2.57
CA ILE A 122 16.90 -6.99 -2.00
C ILE A 122 16.78 -5.88 -3.03
N TRP A 123 15.82 -5.01 -2.80
CA TRP A 123 15.71 -3.69 -3.41
C TRP A 123 15.12 -2.71 -2.41
N PHE A 124 15.36 -1.43 -2.66
CA PHE A 124 14.73 -0.35 -1.94
C PHE A 124 14.58 0.84 -2.88
N GLY A 125 13.90 1.87 -2.43
CA GLY A 125 13.62 3.00 -3.29
C GLY A 125 12.59 3.92 -2.71
N SER A 126 12.24 4.94 -3.48
CA SER A 126 11.20 5.89 -3.10
C SER A 126 10.59 6.55 -4.32
N ASP A 127 9.44 7.18 -4.09
CA ASP A 127 8.78 8.05 -5.06
C ASP A 127 9.58 9.34 -5.22
N MET A 128 9.87 9.72 -6.46
CA MET A 128 10.46 11.01 -6.82
C MET A 128 9.40 12.03 -7.23
N GLY A 129 8.12 11.65 -7.23
CA GLY A 129 7.00 12.42 -7.73
C GLY A 129 6.81 12.29 -9.23
N ASN A 130 5.68 12.79 -9.73
CA ASN A 130 5.33 12.80 -11.16
C ASN A 130 5.40 11.42 -11.83
N GLY A 131 5.05 10.35 -11.10
CA GLY A 131 5.09 8.99 -11.62
C GLY A 131 6.50 8.39 -11.77
N VAL A 132 7.54 9.02 -11.22
CA VAL A 132 8.93 8.57 -11.32
C VAL A 132 9.38 7.93 -10.01
N LEU A 133 10.05 6.77 -10.11
CA LEU A 133 10.57 6.03 -8.96
C LEU A 133 12.09 5.93 -9.01
N LEU A 134 12.74 6.09 -7.87
CA LEU A 134 14.15 5.73 -7.68
C LEU A 134 14.23 4.32 -7.09
N PHE A 135 15.01 3.44 -7.71
CA PHE A 135 15.31 2.09 -7.23
C PHE A 135 16.80 1.93 -6.92
N GLY A 136 17.11 1.12 -5.89
CA GLY A 136 18.45 0.70 -5.49
C GLY A 136 18.47 -0.73 -4.96
#